data_AF-A0AB34HQ75-F1
#
_entry.id   AF-A0AB34HQ75-F1
#
_cell.length_a   1.000
_cell.length_b   1.000
_cell.length_c   1.000
_cell.angle_alpha   90.00
_cell.angle_beta   90.00
_cell.angle_gamma   90.00
#
_symmetry.space_group_name_H-M   'P 1'
#
loop_
_entity.id
_entity.type
_entity.pdbx_description
1 polymer ?
#
loop_
_entity_poly.entity_id
_entity_poly.type
_entity_poly.pdbx_seq_one_letter_code
_entity_poly.pdbx_strand_id
1 'polypeptide(L)'
;MSSILTSIDASKPWSKCTSTTITEFLDDGHGNCLLDLPRKQLLGPEELPGQTYDASQQCNLTFGPEYSVCPGMDVCARLWCAVVRQGQMVCLTKKLPAVEGTPCGKGRICLQGKCVDKTKKKYYSTSSHGSWGSWGSWGQCSRSCGGGVQFAYRHCNNPAPRNNGRYCTGKRAIYRSCSVIPCPANGKSFRHEQCEAKNGYQSDAKGVKTFVEWVPKYAGVLPGDVCKLTCRAKGTGYYVVFSPKVTDGTECRPYSNSVCVRGKCVRTGCDGIIGSKLQYDKCGVCGGDNSSCTKVIGTFNKKR
;
A
#
# COMPACT_ATOMS: atom_id res chain seq x y z
N MET A 1 -8.61 -12.23 0.17
CA MET A 1 -7.71 -13.16 -0.55
C MET A 1 -7.66 -14.48 0.20
N SER A 2 -8.74 -15.25 0.15
CA SER A 2 -8.75 -16.60 0.73
C SER A 2 -8.15 -17.57 -0.29
N SER A 3 -7.43 -18.60 0.17
CA SER A 3 -6.96 -19.69 -0.71
C SER A 3 -8.10 -20.56 -1.22
N ILE A 4 -9.27 -20.48 -0.59
CA ILE A 4 -10.50 -21.20 -0.95
C ILE A 4 -11.70 -20.25 -0.97
N LEU A 5 -12.58 -20.40 -1.93
CA LEU A 5 -13.81 -19.60 -2.02
C LEU A 5 -14.95 -20.30 -1.26
N THR A 6 -15.04 -20.05 0.05
CA THR A 6 -16.02 -20.72 0.93
C THR A 6 -17.15 -19.82 1.41
N SER A 7 -16.90 -18.53 1.56
CA SER A 7 -17.90 -17.50 1.84
C SER A 7 -17.37 -16.11 1.49
N ILE A 8 -18.26 -15.20 1.09
CA ILE A 8 -17.94 -13.80 0.84
C ILE A 8 -18.88 -12.96 1.71
N ASP A 9 -18.32 -12.15 2.61
CA ASP A 9 -19.05 -11.06 3.22
C ASP A 9 -19.00 -9.86 2.27
N ALA A 10 -20.12 -9.58 1.59
CA ALA A 10 -20.23 -8.48 0.65
C ALA A 10 -19.97 -7.11 1.30
N SER A 11 -20.15 -6.97 2.62
CA SER A 11 -19.87 -5.73 3.35
C SER A 11 -18.37 -5.52 3.62
N LYS A 12 -17.59 -6.61 3.65
CA LYS A 12 -16.14 -6.61 3.89
C LYS A 12 -15.44 -7.63 2.99
N PRO A 13 -15.38 -7.39 1.67
CA PRO A 13 -14.88 -8.37 0.71
C PRO A 13 -13.37 -8.64 0.83
N TRP A 14 -12.64 -7.77 1.53
CA TRP A 14 -11.19 -7.88 1.73
C TRP A 14 -10.83 -7.95 3.21
N SER A 15 -9.87 -8.81 3.55
CA SER A 15 -9.31 -8.85 4.91
C SER A 15 -8.49 -7.60 5.18
N LYS A 16 -8.28 -7.28 6.47
CA LYS A 16 -7.42 -6.16 6.87
C LYS A 16 -6.03 -6.26 6.24
N CYS A 17 -5.45 -7.46 6.21
CA CYS A 17 -4.14 -7.71 5.61
C CYS A 17 -4.13 -7.36 4.11
N THR A 18 -5.11 -7.85 3.33
CA THR A 18 -5.17 -7.54 1.90
C THR A 18 -5.33 -6.04 1.65
N SER A 19 -6.23 -5.40 2.38
CA SER A 19 -6.45 -3.96 2.28
C SER A 19 -5.17 -3.18 2.59
N THR A 20 -4.46 -3.51 3.67
CA THR A 20 -3.18 -2.88 4.02
C THR A 20 -2.13 -3.09 2.93
N THR A 21 -1.88 -4.33 2.51
CA THR A 21 -0.84 -4.66 1.52
C THR A 21 -1.06 -3.97 0.18
N ILE A 22 -2.28 -4.02 -0.36
CA ILE A 22 -2.60 -3.34 -1.64
C ILE A 22 -2.43 -1.84 -1.49
N THR A 23 -2.90 -1.27 -0.37
CA THR A 23 -2.80 0.16 -0.12
C THR A 23 -1.34 0.62 -0.02
N GLU A 24 -0.50 -0.14 0.67
CA GLU A 24 0.93 0.15 0.77
C GLU A 24 1.62 0.08 -0.59
N PHE A 25 1.35 -0.99 -1.36
CA PHE A 25 1.86 -1.17 -2.71
C PHE A 25 1.52 0.01 -3.64
N LEU A 26 0.25 0.45 -3.62
CA LEU A 26 -0.20 1.58 -4.43
C LEU A 26 0.43 2.90 -3.96
N ASP A 27 0.44 3.17 -2.66
CA ASP A 27 1.03 4.38 -2.08
C ASP A 27 2.56 4.48 -2.33
N ASP A 28 3.25 3.35 -2.45
CA ASP A 28 4.67 3.31 -2.80
C ASP A 28 4.93 3.71 -4.26
N GLY A 29 3.87 3.82 -5.06
CA GLY A 29 3.89 4.24 -6.46
C GLY A 29 4.02 3.08 -7.44
N HIS A 30 3.79 1.83 -7.01
CA HIS A 30 3.78 0.68 -7.89
C HIS A 30 2.52 0.60 -8.77
N GLY A 31 1.52 1.44 -8.52
CA GLY A 31 0.25 1.50 -9.27
C GLY A 31 0.10 2.70 -10.20
N ASN A 32 1.19 3.39 -10.58
CA ASN A 32 1.08 4.63 -11.37
C ASN A 32 0.41 4.44 -12.74
N CYS A 33 0.49 3.25 -13.33
CA CYS A 33 -0.20 2.89 -14.58
C CYS A 33 -1.72 2.70 -14.43
N LEU A 34 -2.28 2.88 -13.24
CA LEU A 34 -3.72 2.84 -12.99
C LEU A 34 -4.32 4.25 -12.84
N LEU A 35 -3.51 5.29 -13.01
CA LEU A 35 -3.90 6.68 -12.82
C LEU A 35 -4.37 7.36 -14.12
N ASP A 36 -4.09 6.77 -15.28
CA ASP A 36 -4.58 7.27 -16.55
C ASP A 36 -6.04 6.88 -16.81
N LEU A 37 -6.72 7.73 -17.57
CA LEU A 37 -8.09 7.45 -17.99
C LEU A 37 -8.07 6.46 -19.16
N PRO A 38 -8.96 5.45 -19.17
CA PRO A 38 -9.07 4.55 -20.31
C PRO A 38 -9.48 5.32 -21.56
N ARG A 39 -8.83 5.02 -22.69
CA ARG A 39 -9.09 5.69 -23.99
C ARG A 39 -10.54 5.52 -24.47
N LYS A 40 -11.17 4.39 -24.14
CA LYS A 40 -12.56 4.09 -24.44
C LYS A 40 -13.21 3.52 -23.19
N GLN A 41 -14.32 4.13 -22.75
CA GLN A 41 -15.13 3.55 -21.69
C GLN A 41 -15.92 2.37 -22.25
N LEU A 42 -15.66 1.19 -21.71
CA LEU A 42 -16.54 0.04 -21.92
C LEU A 42 -17.73 0.22 -20.98
N LEU A 43 -18.88 0.56 -21.55
CA LEU A 43 -20.13 0.57 -20.82
C LEU A 43 -20.54 -0.88 -20.55
N GLY A 44 -20.66 -1.24 -19.28
CA GLY A 44 -21.21 -2.54 -18.90
C GLY A 44 -22.70 -2.65 -19.22
N PRO A 45 -23.27 -3.88 -19.21
CA PRO A 45 -24.70 -4.05 -19.36
C PRO A 45 -25.45 -3.26 -18.28
N GLU A 46 -26.52 -2.57 -18.67
CA GLU A 46 -27.40 -1.84 -17.75
C GLU A 46 -28.29 -2.80 -16.92
N GLU A 47 -28.47 -4.02 -17.43
CA GLU A 47 -29.15 -5.11 -16.76
C GLU A 47 -28.24 -5.75 -15.70
N LEU A 48 -28.85 -6.08 -14.57
CA LEU A 48 -28.16 -6.80 -13.51
C LEU A 48 -28.07 -8.28 -13.90
N PRO A 49 -26.98 -8.98 -13.56
CA PRO A 49 -26.76 -10.37 -13.98
C PRO A 49 -27.95 -11.31 -13.69
N GLY A 50 -28.64 -11.14 -12.57
CA GLY A 50 -29.77 -11.98 -12.18
C GLY A 50 -31.05 -11.76 -12.99
N GLN A 51 -31.10 -10.75 -13.85
CA GLN A 51 -32.17 -10.59 -14.83
C GLN A 51 -31.96 -11.52 -16.04
N THR A 52 -30.71 -11.83 -16.36
CA THR A 52 -30.35 -12.79 -17.41
C THR A 52 -30.24 -14.21 -16.84
N TYR A 53 -29.62 -14.34 -15.66
CA TYR A 53 -29.38 -15.60 -14.97
C TYR A 53 -30.27 -15.71 -13.74
N ASP A 54 -31.49 -16.24 -13.90
CA ASP A 54 -32.39 -16.46 -12.77
C ASP A 54 -31.85 -17.52 -11.77
N ALA A 55 -32.55 -17.71 -10.65
CA ALA A 55 -32.10 -18.65 -9.62
C ALA A 55 -32.00 -20.11 -10.12
N SER A 56 -32.86 -20.51 -11.06
CA SER A 56 -32.85 -21.86 -11.64
C SER A 56 -31.64 -22.06 -12.54
N GLN A 57 -31.35 -21.10 -13.42
CA GLN A 57 -30.16 -21.13 -14.27
C GLN A 57 -28.87 -21.10 -13.44
N GLN A 58 -28.84 -20.33 -12.35
CA GLN A 58 -27.71 -20.34 -11.43
C GLN A 58 -27.51 -21.71 -10.77
N CYS A 59 -28.59 -22.41 -10.40
CA CYS A 59 -28.50 -23.79 -9.90
C CYS A 59 -27.97 -24.75 -10.95
N ASN A 60 -28.48 -24.65 -12.19
CA ASN A 60 -28.02 -25.46 -13.32
C ASN A 60 -26.51 -25.30 -13.57
N LEU A 61 -26.02 -24.06 -13.55
CA LEU A 61 -24.61 -23.75 -13.75
C LEU A 61 -23.72 -24.18 -12.57
N THR A 62 -24.26 -24.21 -11.36
CA THR A 62 -23.48 -24.52 -10.15
C THR A 62 -23.35 -26.02 -9.88
N PHE A 63 -24.43 -26.78 -10.10
CA PHE A 63 -24.51 -28.19 -9.70
C PHE A 63 -24.83 -29.15 -10.84
N GLY A 64 -25.36 -28.67 -11.97
CA GLY A 64 -25.76 -29.49 -13.12
C GLY A 64 -27.20 -29.22 -13.56
N PRO A 65 -27.57 -29.56 -14.80
CA PRO A 65 -28.88 -29.22 -15.40
C PRO A 65 -30.09 -29.84 -14.68
N GLU A 66 -29.90 -30.88 -13.88
CA GLU A 66 -30.92 -31.53 -13.07
C GLU A 66 -31.27 -30.82 -11.75
N TYR A 67 -30.56 -29.73 -11.42
CA TYR A 67 -30.74 -29.01 -10.16
C TYR A 67 -31.64 -27.78 -10.29
N SER A 68 -32.76 -27.75 -9.56
CA SER A 68 -33.66 -26.60 -9.49
C SER A 68 -33.46 -25.78 -8.21
N VAL A 69 -34.20 -24.69 -8.03
CA VAL A 69 -34.19 -23.92 -6.78
C VAL A 69 -34.83 -24.73 -5.64
N CYS A 70 -34.21 -24.72 -4.46
CA CYS A 70 -34.77 -25.35 -3.26
C CYS A 70 -35.95 -24.53 -2.70
N PRO A 71 -37.13 -25.14 -2.47
CA PRO A 71 -38.31 -24.43 -1.93
C PRO A 71 -38.09 -23.90 -0.50
N GLY A 72 -38.73 -22.77 -0.18
CA GLY A 72 -38.82 -22.25 1.20
C GLY A 72 -37.57 -21.57 1.76
N MET A 73 -36.49 -21.46 0.97
CA MET A 73 -35.23 -20.83 1.39
C MET A 73 -35.10 -19.38 0.87
N ASP A 74 -34.41 -18.52 1.62
CA ASP A 74 -34.08 -17.16 1.18
C ASP A 74 -32.98 -17.19 0.10
N VAL A 75 -33.42 -17.16 -1.16
CA VAL A 75 -32.57 -17.18 -2.36
C VAL A 75 -31.57 -16.02 -2.40
N CYS A 76 -31.91 -14.85 -1.84
CA CYS A 76 -31.05 -13.68 -1.88
C CYS A 76 -29.94 -13.78 -0.84
N ALA A 77 -30.20 -14.36 0.34
CA ALA A 77 -29.17 -14.57 1.34
C ALA A 77 -28.23 -15.73 0.94
N ARG A 78 -28.80 -16.84 0.45
CA ARG A 78 -28.05 -18.03 0.01
C ARG A 78 -28.82 -18.76 -1.09
N LEU A 79 -28.15 -19.04 -2.21
CA LEU A 79 -28.70 -19.89 -3.25
C LEU A 79 -28.63 -21.37 -2.81
N TRP A 80 -29.80 -21.97 -2.61
CA TRP A 80 -29.97 -23.38 -2.34
C TRP A 80 -30.57 -24.07 -3.56
N CYS A 81 -29.94 -25.16 -3.99
CA CYS A 81 -30.32 -25.90 -5.19
C CYS A 81 -30.71 -27.32 -4.80
N ALA A 82 -31.83 -27.78 -5.33
CA ALA A 82 -32.42 -29.07 -5.04
C ALA A 82 -32.26 -30.02 -6.23
N VAL A 83 -32.04 -31.29 -5.94
CA VAL A 83 -32.18 -32.39 -6.90
C VAL A 83 -33.00 -33.49 -6.24
N VAL A 84 -33.80 -34.20 -7.04
CA VAL A 84 -34.55 -35.38 -6.56
C VAL A 84 -33.72 -36.62 -6.82
N ARG A 85 -33.31 -37.33 -5.76
CA ARG A 85 -32.63 -38.63 -5.86
C ARG A 85 -33.47 -39.68 -5.15
N GLN A 86 -33.81 -40.76 -5.84
CA GLN A 86 -34.60 -41.88 -5.27
C GLN A 86 -35.91 -41.41 -4.59
N GLY A 87 -36.57 -40.40 -5.16
CA GLY A 87 -37.80 -39.83 -4.60
C GLY A 87 -37.61 -38.83 -3.44
N GLN A 88 -36.38 -38.63 -2.95
CA GLN A 88 -36.07 -37.67 -1.90
C GLN A 88 -35.45 -36.39 -2.47
N MET A 89 -35.99 -35.23 -2.08
CA MET A 89 -35.43 -33.92 -2.44
C MET A 89 -34.24 -33.60 -1.55
N VAL A 90 -33.08 -33.38 -2.15
CA VAL A 90 -31.85 -33.01 -1.45
C VAL A 90 -31.43 -31.61 -1.85
N CYS A 91 -31.34 -30.70 -0.88
CA CYS A 91 -30.88 -29.32 -1.12
C CYS A 91 -29.39 -29.15 -0.77
N LEU A 92 -28.64 -28.57 -1.69
CA LEU A 92 -27.21 -28.28 -1.60
C LEU A 92 -26.97 -26.77 -1.78
N THR A 93 -25.85 -26.26 -1.26
CA THR A 93 -25.45 -24.86 -1.45
C THR A 93 -23.94 -24.70 -1.45
N LYS A 94 -23.43 -23.72 -2.19
CA LYS A 94 -22.04 -23.24 -2.11
C LYS A 94 -21.86 -22.06 -1.15
N LYS A 95 -22.88 -21.74 -0.33
CA LYS A 95 -22.90 -20.63 0.64
C LYS A 95 -22.75 -19.23 0.01
N LEU A 96 -23.08 -19.08 -1.26
CA LEU A 96 -23.11 -17.80 -1.97
C LEU A 96 -24.56 -17.33 -2.14
N PRO A 97 -24.81 -16.01 -2.09
CA PRO A 97 -26.12 -15.44 -2.41
C PRO A 97 -26.43 -15.60 -3.91
N ALA A 98 -27.70 -15.56 -4.29
CA ALA A 98 -28.06 -15.39 -5.70
C ALA A 98 -27.54 -14.05 -6.23
N VAL A 99 -27.19 -14.01 -7.52
CA VAL A 99 -26.60 -12.80 -8.11
C VAL A 99 -27.57 -11.61 -8.09
N GLU A 100 -27.02 -10.40 -8.08
CA GLU A 100 -27.79 -9.16 -8.06
C GLU A 100 -28.81 -9.12 -9.22
N GLY A 101 -30.05 -8.74 -8.93
CA GLY A 101 -31.15 -8.71 -9.90
C GLY A 101 -32.00 -9.97 -10.00
N THR A 102 -31.61 -11.06 -9.32
CA THR A 102 -32.36 -12.33 -9.36
C THR A 102 -33.78 -12.12 -8.81
N PRO A 103 -34.84 -12.58 -9.50
CA PRO A 103 -36.20 -12.50 -8.98
C PRO A 103 -36.36 -13.30 -7.69
N CYS A 104 -36.93 -12.68 -6.65
CA CYS A 104 -37.16 -13.32 -5.35
C CYS A 104 -38.63 -13.25 -4.90
N GLY A 105 -39.52 -12.78 -5.78
CA GLY A 105 -40.96 -12.65 -5.54
C GLY A 105 -41.61 -11.73 -6.57
N LYS A 106 -42.94 -11.60 -6.51
CA LYS A 106 -43.68 -10.71 -7.41
C LYS A 106 -43.20 -9.27 -7.26
N GLY A 107 -42.58 -8.73 -8.31
CA GLY A 107 -42.06 -7.35 -8.33
C GLY A 107 -40.82 -7.12 -7.46
N ARG A 108 -40.15 -8.17 -6.99
CA ARG A 108 -38.97 -8.08 -6.10
C ARG A 108 -37.74 -8.76 -6.69
N ILE A 109 -36.58 -8.22 -6.36
CA ILE A 109 -35.27 -8.68 -6.84
C ILE A 109 -34.24 -8.74 -5.70
N CYS A 110 -33.23 -9.59 -5.83
CA CYS A 110 -32.11 -9.65 -4.89
C CYS A 110 -31.15 -8.48 -5.11
N LEU A 111 -30.91 -7.67 -4.07
CA LEU A 111 -29.86 -6.65 -4.05
C LEU A 111 -29.10 -6.68 -2.72
N GLN A 112 -27.77 -6.71 -2.79
CA GLN A 112 -26.86 -6.83 -1.63
C GLN A 112 -27.26 -7.97 -0.67
N GLY A 113 -27.67 -9.11 -1.24
CA GLY A 113 -28.10 -10.28 -0.48
C GLY A 113 -29.50 -10.18 0.17
N LYS A 114 -30.31 -9.18 -0.18
CA LYS A 114 -31.67 -8.98 0.35
C LYS A 114 -32.72 -8.96 -0.76
N CYS A 115 -33.89 -9.53 -0.49
CA CYS A 115 -35.04 -9.41 -1.40
C CYS A 115 -35.71 -8.04 -1.23
N VAL A 116 -35.64 -7.19 -2.25
CA VAL A 116 -36.16 -5.81 -2.21
C VAL A 116 -37.09 -5.53 -3.39
N ASP A 117 -38.02 -4.59 -3.22
CA ASP A 117 -38.91 -4.17 -4.30
C ASP A 117 -38.12 -3.56 -5.46
N LYS A 118 -38.51 -3.90 -6.70
CA LYS A 118 -37.82 -3.46 -7.92
C LYS A 118 -37.76 -1.93 -8.05
N THR A 119 -38.69 -1.20 -7.43
CA THR A 119 -38.69 0.28 -7.35
C THR A 119 -37.50 0.84 -6.57
N LYS A 120 -36.97 0.08 -5.60
CA LYS A 120 -35.76 0.46 -4.83
C LYS A 120 -34.47 0.25 -5.62
N LYS A 121 -34.51 -0.30 -6.84
CA LYS A 121 -33.34 -0.46 -7.73
C LYS A 121 -32.54 0.85 -7.82
N LYS A 122 -33.21 2.00 -8.00
CA LYS A 122 -32.55 3.31 -8.11
C LYS A 122 -31.73 3.66 -6.88
N TYR A 123 -32.17 3.33 -5.67
CA TYR A 123 -31.41 3.57 -4.43
C TYR A 123 -30.12 2.72 -4.37
N TYR A 124 -30.20 1.46 -4.78
CA TYR A 124 -29.05 0.54 -4.84
C TYR A 124 -28.15 0.76 -6.07
N SER A 125 -28.63 1.46 -7.10
CA SER A 125 -27.86 1.84 -8.29
C SER A 125 -27.31 3.27 -8.23
N THR A 126 -27.79 4.12 -7.33
CA THR A 126 -27.30 5.50 -7.20
C THR A 126 -25.89 5.47 -6.65
N SER A 127 -24.94 5.79 -7.54
CA SER A 127 -23.52 5.93 -7.21
C SER A 127 -23.29 7.10 -6.26
N SER A 128 -22.58 6.84 -5.17
CA SER A 128 -22.04 7.87 -4.29
C SER A 128 -20.53 7.81 -4.34
N HIS A 129 -19.89 8.85 -4.89
CA HIS A 129 -18.43 8.95 -4.87
C HIS A 129 -17.91 9.07 -3.45
N GLY A 130 -16.74 8.49 -3.21
CA GLY A 130 -16.06 8.64 -1.93
C GLY A 130 -15.47 10.03 -1.79
N SER A 131 -15.45 10.55 -0.56
CA SER A 131 -14.67 11.73 -0.22
C SER A 131 -13.80 11.48 1.02
N TRP A 132 -12.68 12.19 1.06
CA TRP A 132 -11.67 12.05 2.10
C TRP A 132 -12.23 12.54 3.44
N GLY A 133 -12.06 11.72 4.48
CA GLY A 133 -12.17 12.18 5.86
C GLY A 133 -11.00 13.09 6.24
N SER A 134 -11.09 13.64 7.45
CA SER A 134 -10.02 14.42 8.06
C SER A 134 -8.73 13.59 8.20
N TRP A 135 -7.60 14.28 8.25
CA TRP A 135 -6.33 13.65 8.60
C TRP A 135 -6.39 13.11 10.02
N GLY A 136 -5.93 11.88 10.20
CA GLY A 136 -5.68 11.30 11.52
C GLY A 136 -4.52 12.00 12.23
N SER A 137 -4.30 11.60 13.49
CA SER A 137 -3.13 12.04 14.23
C SER A 137 -1.83 11.58 13.56
N TRP A 138 -0.77 12.31 13.85
CA TRP A 138 0.57 11.88 13.45
C TRP A 138 0.97 10.62 14.24
N GLY A 139 1.50 9.64 13.52
CA GLY A 139 2.05 8.43 14.10
C GLY A 139 3.39 8.68 14.82
N GLN A 140 4.00 7.61 15.29
CA GLN A 140 5.29 7.67 15.94
C GLN A 140 6.37 8.14 14.98
N CYS A 141 7.37 8.84 15.52
CA CYS A 141 8.55 9.21 14.76
C CYS A 141 9.41 7.96 14.50
N SER A 142 9.89 7.80 13.28
CA SER A 142 10.79 6.69 12.91
C SER A 142 12.14 6.72 13.64
N ARG A 143 12.53 7.88 14.20
CA ARG A 143 13.81 8.08 14.90
C ARG A 143 13.61 8.97 16.13
N SER A 144 14.42 8.77 17.15
CA SER A 144 14.45 9.59 18.37
C SER A 144 15.37 10.81 18.25
N CYS A 145 16.28 10.83 17.28
CA CYS A 145 17.21 11.92 17.01
C CYS A 145 17.64 11.94 15.53
N GLY A 146 18.32 13.01 15.12
CA GLY A 146 18.99 13.16 13.83
C GLY A 146 18.05 13.26 12.64
N GLY A 147 16.77 13.59 12.87
CA GLY A 147 15.74 13.71 11.83
C GLY A 147 15.10 12.38 11.47
N GLY A 148 13.95 12.10 12.08
CA GLY A 148 13.04 11.02 11.70
C GLY A 148 11.84 11.52 10.89
N VAL A 149 10.94 10.60 10.59
CA VAL A 149 9.74 10.86 9.79
C VAL A 149 8.53 10.23 10.48
N GLN A 150 7.43 10.96 10.52
CA GLN A 150 6.14 10.49 11.01
C GLN A 150 5.07 10.68 9.94
N PHE A 151 4.08 9.81 9.94
CA PHE A 151 3.01 9.79 8.95
C PHE A 151 1.66 10.11 9.58
N ALA A 152 0.80 10.78 8.83
CA ALA A 152 -0.63 10.88 9.13
C ALA A 152 -1.41 10.32 7.94
N TYR A 153 -2.48 9.58 8.24
CA TYR A 153 -3.31 8.91 7.25
C TYR A 153 -4.73 9.44 7.31
N ARG A 154 -5.44 9.37 6.18
CA ARG A 154 -6.88 9.60 6.12
C ARG A 154 -7.58 8.47 5.39
N HIS A 155 -8.87 8.34 5.63
CA HIS A 155 -9.71 7.31 5.03
C HIS A 155 -10.71 7.91 4.05
N CYS A 156 -11.05 7.16 3.00
CA CYS A 156 -12.08 7.53 2.04
C CYS A 156 -13.46 7.12 2.59
N ASN A 157 -13.95 7.85 3.59
CA ASN A 157 -15.13 7.48 4.36
C ASN A 157 -16.09 8.65 4.64
N ASN A 158 -15.87 9.82 4.06
CA ASN A 158 -16.69 11.01 4.32
C ASN A 158 -17.24 11.66 3.02
N PRO A 159 -18.18 11.00 2.30
CA PRO A 159 -18.73 9.67 2.57
C PRO A 159 -17.87 8.54 1.98
N ALA A 160 -18.15 7.30 2.37
CA ALA A 160 -17.55 6.13 1.74
C ALA A 160 -18.13 5.91 0.33
N PRO A 161 -17.33 5.45 -0.65
CA PRO A 161 -17.84 5.14 -1.98
C PRO A 161 -18.86 4.01 -1.94
N ARG A 162 -19.96 4.15 -2.68
CA ARG A 162 -21.03 3.15 -2.79
C ARG A 162 -21.55 3.05 -4.22
N ASN A 163 -22.05 1.86 -4.59
CA ASN A 163 -22.76 1.58 -5.84
C ASN A 163 -22.02 2.10 -7.09
N ASN A 164 -20.82 1.59 -7.38
CA ASN A 164 -19.92 2.08 -8.44
C ASN A 164 -19.38 3.51 -8.24
N GLY A 165 -19.55 4.06 -7.04
CA GLY A 165 -18.88 5.29 -6.62
C GLY A 165 -17.37 5.19 -6.74
N ARG A 166 -16.77 6.10 -7.51
CA ARG A 166 -15.32 6.31 -7.54
C ARG A 166 -14.72 6.41 -6.14
N TYR A 167 -13.61 5.71 -5.94
CA TYR A 167 -12.76 5.87 -4.75
C TYR A 167 -12.10 7.26 -4.74
N CYS A 168 -11.67 7.72 -3.57
CA CYS A 168 -11.06 9.02 -3.39
C CYS A 168 -9.72 9.13 -4.14
N THR A 169 -9.54 10.21 -4.90
CA THR A 169 -8.29 10.52 -5.60
C THR A 169 -7.41 11.46 -4.76
N GLY A 170 -6.09 11.29 -4.85
CA GLY A 170 -5.11 12.13 -4.16
C GLY A 170 -4.39 11.42 -3.00
N LYS A 171 -3.66 12.19 -2.19
CA LYS A 171 -2.80 11.63 -1.13
C LYS A 171 -3.63 11.02 0.00
N ARG A 172 -3.42 9.74 0.30
CA ARG A 172 -3.99 9.05 1.47
C ARG A 172 -3.11 9.17 2.72
N ALA A 173 -1.82 9.39 2.50
CA ALA A 173 -0.81 9.56 3.54
C ALA A 173 -0.05 10.86 3.30
N ILE A 174 0.24 11.58 4.38
CA ILE A 174 1.19 12.70 4.43
C ILE A 174 2.28 12.37 5.44
N TYR A 175 3.43 13.01 5.29
CA TYR A 175 4.59 12.83 6.15
C TYR A 175 5.23 14.17 6.49
N ARG A 176 5.91 14.21 7.64
CA ARG A 176 6.72 15.35 8.08
C ARG A 176 7.95 14.89 8.86
N SER A 177 8.95 15.76 8.95
CA SER A 177 10.10 15.54 9.85
C SER A 177 9.68 15.54 11.31
N CYS A 178 10.43 14.82 12.14
CA CYS A 178 10.34 14.82 13.59
C CYS A 178 11.72 14.54 14.19
N SER A 179 11.89 14.81 15.49
CA SER A 179 13.13 14.52 16.22
C SER A 179 14.40 15.03 15.51
N VAL A 180 14.36 16.28 15.02
CA VAL A 180 15.46 16.90 14.23
C VAL A 180 16.68 17.26 15.07
N ILE A 181 16.59 17.10 16.39
CA ILE A 181 17.72 17.30 17.31
C ILE A 181 18.84 16.32 16.93
N PRO A 182 20.09 16.78 16.75
CA PRO A 182 21.22 15.92 16.40
C PRO A 182 21.36 14.71 17.34
N CYS A 183 21.74 13.57 16.78
CA CYS A 183 22.09 12.41 17.61
C CYS A 183 23.42 12.64 18.34
N PRO A 184 23.65 11.97 19.48
CA PRO A 184 24.96 11.95 20.12
C PRO A 184 26.06 11.55 19.13
N ALA A 185 27.25 12.12 19.28
CA ALA A 185 28.38 11.83 18.41
C ALA A 185 28.88 10.39 18.62
N ASN A 186 28.28 9.44 17.91
CA ASN A 186 28.63 8.03 17.92
C ASN A 186 29.52 7.62 16.72
N GLY A 187 29.90 8.59 15.87
CA GLY A 187 30.78 8.40 14.73
C GLY A 187 30.22 7.53 13.59
N LYS A 188 28.96 7.09 13.69
CA LYS A 188 28.31 6.21 12.72
C LYS A 188 27.02 6.85 12.21
N SER A 189 26.73 6.66 10.92
CA SER A 189 25.45 7.11 10.39
C SER A 189 24.35 6.10 10.67
N PHE A 190 23.10 6.54 10.68
CA PHE A 190 21.96 5.65 10.94
C PHE A 190 21.82 4.52 9.92
N ARG A 191 22.32 4.70 8.69
CA ARG A 191 22.41 3.62 7.71
C ARG A 191 23.45 2.57 8.11
N HIS A 192 24.55 3.00 8.72
CA HIS A 192 25.58 2.11 9.23
C HIS A 192 25.03 1.20 10.32
N GLU A 193 24.28 1.75 11.27
CA GLU A 193 23.61 0.97 12.33
C GLU A 193 22.67 -0.10 11.76
N GLN A 194 21.92 0.23 10.70
CA GLN A 194 21.05 -0.74 10.01
C GLN A 194 21.81 -1.88 9.32
N CYS A 195 23.00 -1.62 8.75
CA CYS A 195 23.85 -2.68 8.21
C CYS A 195 24.50 -3.50 9.33
N GLU A 196 25.00 -2.85 10.37
CA GLU A 196 25.65 -3.49 11.51
C GLU A 196 24.71 -4.45 12.27
N ALA A 197 23.41 -4.13 12.32
CA ALA A 197 22.38 -5.03 12.82
C ALA A 197 22.24 -6.36 12.02
N LYS A 198 22.91 -6.48 10.87
CA LYS A 198 22.98 -7.71 10.05
C LYS A 198 24.29 -8.47 10.23
N ASN A 199 25.20 -8.02 11.09
CA ASN A 199 26.44 -8.70 11.39
C ASN A 199 26.16 -10.09 11.98
N GLY A 200 27.00 -11.06 11.61
CA GLY A 200 26.85 -12.43 12.07
C GLY A 200 27.80 -13.38 11.36
N TYR A 201 27.78 -14.63 11.81
CA TYR A 201 28.54 -15.71 11.17
C TYR A 201 27.81 -16.22 9.93
N GLN A 202 28.55 -16.35 8.83
CA GLN A 202 28.10 -17.04 7.62
C GLN A 202 28.98 -18.25 7.36
N SER A 203 28.37 -19.34 6.90
CA SER A 203 29.08 -20.55 6.50
C SER A 203 29.28 -20.53 4.99
N ASP A 204 30.50 -20.76 4.52
CA ASP A 204 30.75 -21.00 3.10
C ASP A 204 30.29 -22.42 2.68
N ALA A 205 30.36 -22.72 1.38
CA ALA A 205 30.02 -24.04 0.84
C ALA A 205 30.92 -25.19 1.36
N LYS A 206 32.05 -24.86 2.00
CA LYS A 206 32.99 -25.80 2.64
C LYS A 206 32.77 -25.90 4.16
N GLY A 207 31.75 -25.22 4.70
CA GLY A 207 31.42 -25.22 6.13
C GLY A 207 32.27 -24.29 6.99
N VAL A 208 33.15 -23.47 6.40
CA VAL A 208 33.97 -22.50 7.14
C VAL A 208 33.09 -21.36 7.60
N LYS A 209 33.03 -21.14 8.92
CA LYS A 209 32.28 -20.03 9.53
C LYS A 209 33.14 -18.77 9.56
N THR A 210 32.74 -17.76 8.80
CA THR A 210 33.37 -16.44 8.82
C THR A 210 32.40 -15.41 9.40
N PHE A 211 32.88 -14.60 10.35
CA PHE A 211 32.11 -13.46 10.83
C PHE A 211 32.13 -12.35 9.77
N VAL A 212 30.96 -11.89 9.35
CA VAL A 212 30.82 -10.86 8.33
C VAL A 212 30.36 -9.56 8.98
N GLU A 213 31.22 -8.55 8.88
CA GLU A 213 30.88 -7.16 9.21
C GLU A 213 30.29 -6.46 7.99
N TRP A 214 29.07 -5.93 8.13
CA TRP A 214 28.36 -5.24 7.07
C TRP A 214 28.46 -3.73 7.23
N VAL A 215 28.84 -3.06 6.14
CA VAL A 215 28.91 -1.59 6.08
C VAL A 215 28.07 -1.06 4.91
N PRO A 216 27.58 0.18 4.97
CA PRO A 216 26.79 0.76 3.89
C PRO A 216 27.56 0.77 2.56
N LYS A 217 26.88 0.37 1.48
CA LYS A 217 27.39 0.51 0.11
C LYS A 217 26.71 1.70 -0.56
N TYR A 218 27.49 2.71 -0.92
CA TYR A 218 27.00 3.87 -1.68
C TYR A 218 27.49 3.88 -3.13
N ALA A 219 28.73 3.46 -3.37
CA ALA A 219 29.30 3.39 -4.70
C ALA A 219 28.58 2.35 -5.57
N GLY A 220 28.24 2.70 -6.81
CA GLY A 220 27.56 1.81 -7.76
C GLY A 220 26.12 1.45 -7.39
N VAL A 221 25.48 2.18 -6.46
CA VAL A 221 24.03 2.06 -6.20
C VAL A 221 23.28 3.00 -7.14
N LEU A 222 22.31 2.46 -7.89
CA LEU A 222 21.51 3.23 -8.83
C LEU A 222 20.70 4.33 -8.11
N PRO A 223 20.43 5.49 -8.74
CA PRO A 223 19.64 6.56 -8.14
C PRO A 223 18.27 6.12 -7.60
N GLY A 224 17.60 5.18 -8.27
CA GLY A 224 16.31 4.62 -7.81
C GLY A 224 16.43 3.67 -6.61
N ASP A 225 17.62 3.18 -6.32
CA ASP A 225 17.90 2.17 -5.30
C ASP A 225 18.60 2.73 -4.06
N VAL A 226 18.88 4.04 -4.03
CA VAL A 226 19.60 4.70 -2.92
C VAL A 226 18.91 4.52 -1.56
N CYS A 227 17.61 4.25 -1.54
CA CYS A 227 16.85 4.01 -0.32
C CYS A 227 16.57 2.53 -0.04
N LYS A 228 17.17 1.60 -0.79
CA LYS A 228 17.29 0.20 -0.40
C LYS A 228 18.43 0.04 0.61
N LEU A 229 18.33 -0.95 1.50
CA LEU A 229 19.41 -1.26 2.43
C LEU A 229 20.45 -2.15 1.74
N THR A 230 21.33 -1.51 0.96
CA THR A 230 22.46 -2.18 0.31
C THR A 230 23.70 -2.10 1.21
N CYS A 231 24.15 -3.25 1.68
CA CYS A 231 25.33 -3.38 2.54
C CYS A 231 26.40 -4.21 1.82
N ARG A 232 27.67 -3.86 2.02
CA ARG A 232 28.82 -4.64 1.56
C ARG A 232 29.54 -5.26 2.75
N ALA A 233 30.11 -6.44 2.54
CA ALA A 233 30.98 -7.05 3.53
C ALA A 233 32.28 -6.25 3.62
N LYS A 234 32.66 -5.86 4.83
CA LYS A 234 33.87 -5.07 5.10
C LYS A 234 35.10 -5.86 4.68
N GLY A 235 36.03 -5.19 3.99
CA GLY A 235 37.24 -5.83 3.47
C GLY A 235 37.05 -6.68 2.21
N THR A 236 35.82 -6.79 1.66
CA THR A 236 35.55 -7.52 0.41
C THR A 236 34.75 -6.67 -0.58
N GLY A 237 34.57 -7.19 -1.81
CA GLY A 237 33.70 -6.60 -2.83
C GLY A 237 32.25 -7.11 -2.82
N TYR A 238 31.95 -8.12 -1.99
CA TYR A 238 30.64 -8.75 -1.93
C TYR A 238 29.60 -7.83 -1.29
N TYR A 239 28.39 -7.79 -1.85
CA TYR A 239 27.30 -6.97 -1.35
C TYR A 239 25.94 -7.67 -1.45
N VAL A 240 25.03 -7.27 -0.56
CA VAL A 240 23.67 -7.79 -0.46
C VAL A 240 22.70 -6.64 -0.28
N VAL A 241 21.50 -6.79 -0.83
CA VAL A 241 20.36 -5.90 -0.57
C VAL A 241 19.48 -6.56 0.49
N PHE A 242 19.62 -6.14 1.75
CA PHE A 242 18.92 -6.77 2.88
C PHE A 242 17.46 -6.36 3.01
N SER A 243 17.10 -5.18 2.51
CA SER A 243 15.73 -4.67 2.58
C SER A 243 15.44 -3.79 1.36
N PRO A 244 14.21 -3.86 0.80
CA PRO A 244 13.78 -2.95 -0.26
C PRO A 244 13.68 -1.49 0.21
N LYS A 245 13.67 -1.25 1.52
CA LYS A 245 13.60 0.11 2.10
C LYS A 245 14.44 0.18 3.38
N VAL A 246 15.26 1.21 3.50
CA VAL A 246 15.84 1.64 4.79
C VAL A 246 14.74 2.27 5.65
N THR A 247 14.98 2.35 6.96
CA THR A 247 14.08 3.06 7.89
C THR A 247 13.91 4.52 7.46
N ASP A 248 12.68 5.03 7.50
CA ASP A 248 12.40 6.40 7.08
C ASP A 248 13.19 7.43 7.92
N GLY A 249 13.70 8.48 7.28
CA GLY A 249 14.62 9.45 7.90
C GLY A 249 16.10 9.05 7.82
N THR A 250 16.43 7.89 7.27
CA THR A 250 17.82 7.54 6.93
C THR A 250 18.32 8.42 5.79
N GLU A 251 19.53 8.97 5.91
CA GLU A 251 20.18 9.73 4.82
C GLU A 251 20.22 8.92 3.51
N CYS A 252 19.94 9.56 2.37
CA CYS A 252 20.05 8.88 1.07
C CYS A 252 21.50 8.63 0.68
N ARG A 253 22.34 9.64 0.89
CA ARG A 253 23.78 9.65 0.61
C ARG A 253 24.50 10.39 1.75
N PRO A 254 25.77 10.04 2.03
CA PRO A 254 26.57 10.76 3.01
C PRO A 254 26.64 12.26 2.64
N TYR A 255 26.54 13.11 3.66
CA TYR A 255 26.67 14.58 3.52
C TYR A 255 25.67 15.22 2.54
N SER A 256 24.53 14.56 2.31
CA SER A 256 23.46 15.11 1.48
C SER A 256 22.31 15.61 2.34
N ASN A 257 21.69 16.73 1.93
CA ASN A 257 20.44 17.21 2.52
C ASN A 257 19.26 16.43 1.93
N SER A 258 19.25 15.11 2.16
CA SER A 258 18.21 14.23 1.66
C SER A 258 18.06 12.98 2.50
N VAL A 259 16.81 12.58 2.72
CA VAL A 259 16.44 11.42 3.52
C VAL A 259 15.50 10.50 2.76
N CYS A 260 15.49 9.23 3.14
CA CYS A 260 14.60 8.23 2.58
C CYS A 260 13.24 8.31 3.26
N VAL A 261 12.18 8.36 2.45
CA VAL A 261 10.78 8.30 2.88
C VAL A 261 10.03 7.33 1.96
N ARG A 262 9.51 6.25 2.54
CA ARG A 262 8.86 5.14 1.83
C ARG A 262 9.69 4.61 0.66
N GLY A 263 11.01 4.51 0.84
CA GLY A 263 11.92 4.02 -0.20
C GLY A 263 12.24 5.03 -1.31
N LYS A 264 11.80 6.29 -1.20
CA LYS A 264 12.15 7.37 -2.13
C LYS A 264 13.05 8.38 -1.45
N CYS A 265 14.03 8.88 -2.19
CA CYS A 265 14.91 9.93 -1.69
C CYS A 265 14.23 11.30 -1.81
N VAL A 266 14.02 11.98 -0.68
CA VAL A 266 13.39 13.31 -0.62
C VAL A 266 14.39 14.32 -0.07
N ARG A 267 14.37 15.54 -0.63
CA ARG A 267 15.25 16.63 -0.18
C ARG A 267 14.75 17.26 1.13
N THR A 268 15.70 17.61 1.97
CA THR A 268 15.50 18.41 3.19
C THR A 268 16.19 19.76 3.05
N GLY A 269 15.80 20.73 3.86
CA GLY A 269 16.62 21.92 4.08
C GLY A 269 17.89 21.59 4.87
N CYS A 270 18.77 22.57 5.02
CA CYS A 270 19.93 22.48 5.92
C CYS A 270 19.55 22.34 7.40
N ASP A 271 18.29 22.58 7.74
CA ASP A 271 17.65 22.39 9.05
C ASP A 271 17.17 20.95 9.29
N GLY A 272 17.34 20.05 8.32
CA GLY A 272 16.86 18.66 8.40
C GLY A 272 15.34 18.51 8.21
N ILE A 273 14.64 19.57 7.82
CA ILE A 273 13.19 19.56 7.64
C ILE A 273 12.84 19.25 6.18
N ILE A 274 12.00 18.23 5.99
CA ILE A 274 11.49 17.83 4.67
C ILE A 274 10.66 18.99 4.09
N GLY A 275 11.02 19.40 2.87
CA GLY A 275 10.35 20.50 2.17
C GLY A 275 10.76 21.90 2.64
N SER A 276 11.69 22.02 3.60
CA SER A 276 12.30 23.31 3.93
C SER A 276 13.13 23.84 2.76
N LYS A 277 13.08 25.15 2.55
CA LYS A 277 13.82 25.85 1.50
C LYS A 277 15.16 26.41 2.01
N LEU A 278 15.46 26.25 3.30
CA LEU A 278 16.71 26.73 3.89
C LEU A 278 17.91 26.00 3.30
N GLN A 279 18.94 26.75 2.97
CA GLN A 279 20.22 26.26 2.45
C GLN A 279 21.36 26.82 3.28
N TYR A 280 22.50 26.12 3.26
CA TYR A 280 23.72 26.67 3.83
C TYR A 280 24.19 27.85 2.99
N ASP A 281 24.62 28.92 3.66
CA ASP A 281 25.36 30.01 3.03
C ASP A 281 26.80 29.57 2.72
N LYS A 282 27.61 30.46 2.13
CA LYS A 282 29.02 30.17 1.80
C LYS A 282 29.89 29.93 3.04
N CYS A 283 29.41 30.30 4.22
CA CYS A 283 30.07 30.14 5.50
C CYS A 283 29.68 28.83 6.20
N GLY A 284 28.78 28.03 5.61
CA GLY A 284 28.28 26.80 6.22
C GLY A 284 27.22 27.05 7.30
N VAL A 285 26.62 28.25 7.36
CA VAL A 285 25.55 28.58 8.28
C VAL A 285 24.20 28.35 7.59
N CYS A 286 23.33 27.56 8.22
CA CYS A 286 22.01 27.26 7.68
C CYS A 286 21.13 28.52 7.72
N GLY A 287 20.67 28.98 6.56
CA GLY A 287 19.90 30.23 6.44
C GLY A 287 20.75 31.49 6.68
N GLY A 288 22.08 31.39 6.60
CA GLY A 288 22.97 32.52 6.79
C GLY A 288 22.96 33.52 5.62
N ASP A 289 23.54 34.68 5.86
CA ASP A 289 23.62 35.82 4.93
C ASP A 289 25.04 36.00 4.33
N ASN A 290 25.95 35.06 4.59
CA ASN A 290 27.38 35.11 4.26
C ASN A 290 28.20 36.15 5.05
N SER A 291 27.69 36.67 6.18
CA SER A 291 28.43 37.65 7.00
C SER A 291 29.40 37.00 8.01
N SER A 292 29.23 35.71 8.29
CA SER A 292 29.98 34.98 9.33
C SER A 292 31.38 34.47 8.92
N CYS A 293 31.77 34.66 7.65
CA CYS A 293 33.07 34.23 7.15
C CYS A 293 33.62 35.20 6.10
N THR A 294 34.95 35.22 5.96
CA THR A 294 35.64 36.03 4.96
C THR A 294 36.30 35.16 3.90
N LYS A 295 36.20 35.57 2.63
CA LYS A 295 36.85 34.87 1.52
C LYS A 295 38.37 35.09 1.56
N VAL A 296 39.14 34.00 1.66
CA VAL A 296 40.60 34.03 1.55
C VAL A 296 41.01 33.42 0.20
N ILE A 297 41.93 34.07 -0.51
CA ILE A 297 42.44 33.63 -1.82
C ILE A 297 43.97 33.59 -1.75
N GLY A 298 44.58 32.52 -2.26
CA GLY A 298 46.03 32.38 -2.31
C GLY A 298 46.47 31.47 -3.46
N THR A 299 47.72 31.63 -3.90
CA THR A 299 48.36 30.83 -4.96
C THR A 299 49.42 29.92 -4.36
N PHE A 300 49.36 28.63 -4.68
CA PHE A 300 50.34 27.64 -4.23
C PHE A 300 51.34 27.33 -5.34
N ASN A 301 52.59 27.77 -5.16
CA ASN A 301 53.71 27.37 -6.01
C ASN A 301 54.46 26.21 -5.34
N LYS A 302 54.25 24.99 -5.85
CA LYS A 302 55.02 23.81 -5.42
C LYS A 302 56.48 24.00 -5.82
N LYS A 303 57.38 24.24 -4.86
CA LYS A 303 58.83 24.27 -5.13
C LYS A 303 59.26 22.90 -5.67
N ARG A 304 60.05 22.94 -6.74
CA ARG A 304 60.54 21.79 -7.50
C ARG A 304 61.64 21.06 -6.75
#